data_AF-A0A663A0K2-F1
#
_entry.id   AF-A0A663A0K2-F1
#
_cell.length_a   1.000
_cell.length_b   1.000
_cell.length_c   1.000
_cell.angle_alpha   90.00
_cell.angle_beta   90.00
_cell.angle_gamma   90.00
#
_symmetry.space_group_name_H-M   'P 1'
#
loop_
_entity.id
_entity.type
_entity.pdbx_description
1 polymer ?
#
loop_
_entity_poly.entity_id
_entity_poly.type
_entity_poly.pdbx_seq_one_letter_code
_entity_poly.pdbx_strand_id
1 'polypeptide(L)'
;MEKDQLTFNDLPTVVGELCDRIASMEILLTEKLSKQYETKENTHVPMTVQEACNYLKMPLSTFYYKVKKDDIPVIKQGKHLYIYRDELDRWLESSRKNPVPQSFEDENESLLASHRRKPNSKNW
;
A
#
# COMPACT_ATOMS: atom_id res chain seq x y z
N MET A 1 35.46 12.32 4.26
CA MET A 1 34.79 13.56 3.82
C MET A 1 35.45 14.66 4.61
N GLU A 2 36.33 15.43 3.97
CA GLU A 2 36.90 16.63 4.60
C GLU A 2 35.73 17.52 5.02
N LYS A 3 35.75 17.98 6.27
CA LYS A 3 34.88 19.06 6.70
C LYS A 3 35.58 20.33 6.30
N ASP A 4 35.23 20.89 5.15
CA ASP A 4 35.62 22.25 4.82
C ASP A 4 35.25 23.14 6.02
N GLN A 5 36.24 23.86 6.53
CA GLN A 5 36.03 24.73 7.69
C GLN A 5 35.15 25.90 7.25
N LEU A 6 33.85 25.75 7.51
CA LEU A 6 32.84 26.76 7.22
C LEU A 6 33.24 28.09 7.87
N THR A 7 33.35 29.15 7.09
CA THR A 7 33.66 30.48 7.60
C THR A 7 32.40 31.32 7.73
N PHE A 8 32.46 32.41 8.49
CA PHE A 8 31.32 33.32 8.64
C PHE A 8 30.88 33.96 7.32
N ASN A 9 31.77 34.05 6.33
CA ASN A 9 31.44 34.59 5.01
C ASN A 9 30.57 33.64 4.17
N ASP A 10 30.59 32.35 4.49
CA ASP A 10 29.82 31.31 3.78
C ASP A 10 28.39 31.19 4.33
N LEU A 11 28.10 31.89 5.43
CA LEU A 11 26.86 31.79 6.19
C LEU A 11 25.61 32.16 5.36
N PRO A 12 25.61 33.24 4.54
CA PRO A 12 24.48 33.54 3.66
C PRO A 12 24.18 32.41 2.66
N THR A 13 25.23 31.82 2.07
CA THR A 13 25.12 30.74 1.08
C THR A 13 24.57 29.46 1.71
N VAL A 14 25.15 29.04 2.84
CA VAL A 14 24.76 27.81 3.53
C VAL A 14 23.34 27.89 4.08
N VAL A 15 22.95 29.07 4.59
CA VAL A 15 21.56 29.29 5.02
C VAL A 15 20.60 29.22 3.83
N GLY A 16 20.97 29.77 2.67
CA GLY A 16 20.20 29.63 1.43
C GLY A 16 19.99 28.17 1.04
N GLU A 17 21.08 27.39 0.99
CA GLU A 17 21.03 25.95 0.66
C GLU A 17 20.18 25.15 1.66
N LEU A 18 20.27 25.48 2.96
CA LEU A 18 19.45 24.85 3.99
C LEU A 18 17.96 25.17 3.79
N CYS A 19 17.62 26.42 3.49
CA CYS A 19 16.25 26.82 3.18
C CYS A 19 15.70 26.06 1.96
N ASP A 20 16.47 25.97 0.88
CA ASP A 20 16.07 25.24 -0.33
C ASP A 20 15.88 23.75 -0.05
N ARG A 21 16.74 23.17 0.79
CA ARG A 21 16.65 21.76 1.17
C ARG A 21 15.47 21.48 2.09
N ILE A 22 15.15 22.40 3.01
CA ILE A 22 13.94 22.33 3.83
C ILE A 22 12.70 22.42 2.95
N ALA A 23 12.61 23.39 2.05
CA ALA A 23 11.47 23.53 1.13
C ALA A 23 11.28 22.27 0.26
N SER A 24 12.38 21.68 -0.23
CA SER A 24 12.34 20.43 -0.97
C SER A 24 11.80 19.26 -0.12
N MET A 25 12.20 19.17 1.15
CA MET A 25 11.66 18.16 2.07
C MET A 25 10.18 18.40 2.37
N GLU A 26 9.75 19.65 2.55
CA GLU A 26 8.34 20.00 2.79
C GLU A 26 7.46 19.58 1.61
N ILE A 27 7.92 19.78 0.36
CA ILE A 27 7.21 19.33 -0.84
C ILE A 27 7.09 17.80 -0.86
N LEU A 28 8.21 17.08 -0.65
CA LEU A 28 8.21 15.61 -0.64
C LEU A 28 7.31 15.03 0.45
N LEU A 29 7.34 15.62 1.65
CA LEU A 29 6.47 15.20 2.75
C LEU A 29 5.01 15.46 2.40
N THR A 30 4.68 16.63 1.84
CA THR A 30 3.31 16.97 1.44
C THR A 30 2.79 16.01 0.38
N GLU A 31 3.60 15.66 -0.63
CA GLU A 31 3.22 14.68 -1.66
C GLU A 31 3.06 13.25 -1.12
N LYS A 32 3.92 12.83 -0.18
CA LYS A 32 3.81 11.51 0.44
C LYS A 32 2.58 11.43 1.34
N LEU A 33 2.33 12.47 2.14
CA LEU A 33 1.16 12.55 2.99
C LEU A 33 -0.13 12.64 2.15
N SER A 34 -0.16 13.41 1.07
CA SER A 34 -1.35 13.48 0.21
C SER A 34 -1.69 12.14 -0.46
N LYS A 35 -0.69 11.34 -0.86
CA LYS A 35 -0.89 9.97 -1.37
C LYS A 35 -1.31 8.99 -0.27
N GLN A 36 -0.76 9.15 0.93
CA GLN A 36 -1.03 8.26 2.07
C GLN A 36 -2.41 8.55 2.71
N TYR A 37 -2.87 9.80 2.61
CA TYR A 37 -4.19 10.28 3.02
C TYR A 37 -5.07 10.67 1.83
N GLU A 38 -4.90 10.03 0.67
CA GLU A 38 -6.05 9.92 -0.23
C GLU A 38 -7.15 9.35 0.66
N THR A 39 -8.16 10.17 0.94
CA THR A 39 -9.29 9.83 1.77
C THR A 39 -9.83 8.53 1.21
N LYS A 40 -9.43 7.39 1.81
CA LYS A 40 -10.08 6.12 1.55
C LYS A 40 -11.52 6.44 1.86
N GLU A 41 -12.35 6.53 0.82
CA GLU A 41 -13.78 6.62 1.01
C GLU A 41 -14.11 5.58 2.08
N ASN A 42 -14.89 5.97 3.11
CA ASN A 42 -15.31 5.04 4.14
C ASN A 42 -16.19 3.98 3.47
N THR A 43 -15.55 2.99 2.86
CA THR A 43 -16.12 1.86 2.11
C THR A 43 -16.57 0.76 3.05
N HIS A 44 -16.32 0.94 4.35
CA HIS A 44 -16.84 0.13 5.45
C HIS A 44 -18.32 0.45 5.74
N VAL A 45 -19.12 0.49 4.68
CA VAL A 45 -20.58 0.63 4.71
C VAL A 45 -21.17 -0.76 4.46
N PRO A 46 -22.15 -1.20 5.28
CA PRO A 46 -22.75 -2.51 5.10
C PRO A 46 -23.53 -2.57 3.77
N MET A 47 -23.28 -3.62 3.01
CA MET A 47 -23.99 -3.98 1.79
C MET A 47 -25.08 -4.99 2.10
N THR A 48 -26.16 -4.94 1.33
CA THR A 48 -27.17 -5.99 1.31
C THR A 48 -26.63 -7.25 0.64
N VAL A 49 -27.29 -8.39 0.89
CA VAL A 49 -26.94 -9.66 0.24
C VAL A 49 -27.04 -9.57 -1.29
N GLN A 50 -28.04 -8.85 -1.80
CA GLN A 50 -28.22 -8.69 -3.26
C GLN A 50 -27.09 -7.85 -3.87
N GLU A 51 -26.69 -6.76 -3.22
CA GLU A 51 -25.56 -5.95 -3.66
C GLU A 51 -24.26 -6.76 -3.64
N ALA A 52 -24.02 -7.56 -2.60
CA ALA A 52 -22.86 -8.44 -2.53
C ALA A 52 -22.85 -9.50 -3.64
N CYS A 53 -24.00 -10.11 -3.94
CA CYS A 53 -24.14 -11.05 -5.06
C CYS A 53 -23.82 -10.38 -6.41
N ASN A 54 -24.36 -9.18 -6.62
CA ASN A 54 -24.12 -8.37 -7.82
C ASN A 54 -22.66 -7.92 -7.92
N TYR A 55 -22.02 -7.65 -6.80
CA TYR A 55 -20.61 -7.27 -6.70
C TYR A 55 -19.70 -8.41 -7.10
N LEU A 56 -19.88 -9.57 -6.45
CA LEU A 56 -19.08 -10.78 -6.66
C LEU A 56 -19.47 -11.54 -7.95
N LYS A 57 -20.49 -11.07 -8.68
CA LYS A 57 -21.03 -11.69 -9.89
C LYS A 57 -21.39 -13.17 -9.69
N MET A 58 -22.02 -13.49 -8.55
CA MET A 58 -22.47 -14.86 -8.24
C MET A 58 -23.95 -14.94 -7.90
N PRO A 59 -24.63 -16.07 -8.21
CA PRO A 59 -26.01 -16.30 -7.81
C PRO A 59 -26.19 -16.34 -6.29
N LEU A 60 -27.40 -15.97 -5.82
CA LEU A 60 -27.76 -15.94 -4.40
C LEU A 60 -27.56 -17.28 -3.68
N SER A 61 -27.89 -18.39 -4.35
CA SER A 61 -27.70 -19.75 -3.80
C SER A 61 -26.22 -20.06 -3.56
N THR A 62 -25.36 -19.70 -4.51
CA THR A 62 -23.91 -19.86 -4.40
C THR A 62 -23.33 -18.98 -3.30
N PHE A 63 -23.83 -17.75 -3.16
CA PHE A 63 -23.44 -16.86 -2.08
C PHE A 63 -23.73 -17.49 -0.71
N TYR A 64 -24.97 -17.93 -0.46
CA TYR A 64 -25.32 -18.58 0.80
C TYR A 64 -24.55 -19.87 1.05
N TYR A 65 -24.30 -20.67 0.00
CA TYR A 65 -23.48 -21.87 0.10
C TYR A 65 -22.05 -21.55 0.57
N LYS A 66 -21.42 -20.52 -0.01
CA LYS A 66 -20.09 -20.05 0.39
C LYS A 66 -20.08 -19.45 1.79
N VAL A 67 -21.09 -18.67 2.17
CA VAL A 67 -21.25 -18.14 3.54
C VAL A 67 -21.41 -19.27 4.56
N LYS A 68 -22.10 -20.36 4.21
CA LYS A 68 -22.22 -21.55 5.08
C LYS A 68 -20.89 -22.28 5.26
N LYS A 69 -20.01 -22.24 4.25
CA LYS A 69 -18.66 -22.82 4.29
C LYS A 69 -17.59 -21.90 4.89
N ASP A 70 -17.98 -20.70 5.29
CA ASP A 70 -17.08 -19.63 5.72
C ASP A 70 -16.01 -19.26 4.66
N ASP A 71 -16.37 -19.45 3.37
CA ASP A 71 -15.54 -19.11 2.20
C ASP A 71 -15.67 -17.64 1.78
N ILE A 72 -16.55 -16.85 2.40
CA ILE A 72 -16.76 -15.41 2.14
C ILE A 72 -16.79 -14.68 3.49
N PRO A 73 -16.10 -13.53 3.64
CA PRO A 73 -16.13 -12.75 4.87
C PRO A 73 -17.52 -12.13 5.06
N VAL A 74 -18.23 -12.59 6.10
CA VAL A 74 -19.53 -12.07 6.50
C VAL A 74 -19.63 -12.13 8.02
N ILE A 75 -20.12 -11.07 8.64
CA ILE A 75 -20.39 -11.04 10.08
C ILE A 75 -21.82 -11.54 10.34
N LYS A 76 -21.95 -12.68 11.03
CA LYS A 76 -23.23 -13.29 11.39
C LYS A 76 -23.67 -12.79 12.78
N GLN A 77 -24.79 -12.06 12.85
CA GLN A 77 -25.43 -11.69 14.12
C GLN A 77 -26.86 -12.23 14.15
N GLY A 78 -27.03 -13.42 14.75
CA GLY A 78 -28.30 -14.14 14.74
C GLY A 78 -28.75 -14.46 13.32
N LYS A 79 -29.91 -13.93 12.91
CA LYS A 79 -30.46 -14.09 11.55
C LYS A 79 -29.87 -13.08 10.53
N HIS A 80 -29.17 -12.04 11.00
CA HIS A 80 -28.66 -10.99 10.15
C HIS A 80 -27.23 -11.28 9.68
N LEU A 81 -26.95 -10.88 8.43
CA LEU A 81 -25.65 -10.92 7.80
C LEU A 81 -25.21 -9.49 7.52
N TYR A 82 -24.05 -9.10 8.03
CA TYR A 82 -23.38 -7.85 7.68
C TYR A 82 -22.23 -8.15 6.74
N ILE A 83 -22.23 -7.45 5.61
CA ILE A 83 -21.27 -7.65 4.53
C ILE A 83 -20.66 -6.29 4.24
N TYR A 84 -19.34 -6.18 4.26
CA TYR A 84 -18.66 -4.93 3.98
C TYR A 84 -17.89 -5.04 2.67
N ARG A 85 -17.94 -3.97 1.86
CA ARG A 85 -17.29 -3.96 0.55
C ARG A 85 -15.77 -4.10 0.68
N ASP A 86 -15.17 -3.35 1.60
CA ASP A 86 -13.73 -3.34 1.80
C ASP A 86 -13.21 -4.68 2.34
N GLU A 87 -14.00 -5.39 3.15
CA GLU A 87 -13.70 -6.76 3.56
C GLU A 87 -13.74 -7.73 2.36
N LEU A 88 -14.75 -7.61 1.49
CA LEU A 88 -14.83 -8.41 0.26
C LEU A 88 -13.63 -8.14 -0.67
N ASP A 89 -13.20 -6.88 -0.78
CA ASP A 89 -12.06 -6.47 -1.61
C ASP A 89 -10.76 -7.08 -1.10
N ARG A 90 -10.46 -6.91 0.20
CA ARG A 90 -9.28 -7.53 0.83
C ARG A 90 -9.31 -9.05 0.74
N TRP A 91 -10.49 -9.65 0.85
CA TRP A 91 -10.65 -11.09 0.68
C TRP A 91 -10.39 -11.54 -0.76
N LEU A 92 -10.85 -10.79 -1.76
CA LEU A 92 -10.57 -11.08 -3.17
C LEU A 92 -9.08 -10.94 -3.50
N GLU A 93 -8.41 -9.93 -2.94
CA GLU A 93 -6.97 -9.70 -3.10
C GLU A 93 -6.15 -10.84 -2.48
N SER A 94 -6.47 -11.23 -1.24
CA SER A 94 -5.78 -12.30 -0.53
C SER A 94 -6.07 -13.70 -1.09
N SER A 95 -7.25 -13.90 -1.69
CA SER A 95 -7.64 -15.18 -2.31
C SER A 95 -7.11 -15.35 -3.74
N ARG A 96 -6.32 -14.39 -4.26
CA ARG A 96 -5.68 -14.53 -5.57
C ARG A 96 -4.66 -15.68 -5.53
N LYS A 97 -4.85 -16.67 -6.41
CA LYS A 97 -3.87 -17.74 -6.64
C LYS A 97 -2.70 -17.28 -7.52
N ASN A 98 -2.94 -16.28 -8.38
CA ASN A 98 -1.91 -15.68 -9.19
C ASN A 98 -1.27 -14.54 -8.37
N PRO A 99 0.07 -14.43 -8.36
CA PRO A 99 0.72 -13.28 -7.75
C PRO A 99 0.14 -12.00 -8.36
N VAL A 100 -0.01 -10.97 -7.53
CA VAL A 100 -0.34 -9.62 -8.01
C VAL A 100 0.63 -9.30 -9.15
N PRO A 101 0.17 -8.84 -10.32
CA PRO A 101 1.07 -8.37 -11.37
C PRO A 101 1.97 -7.30 -10.73
N GLN A 102 3.23 -7.66 -10.46
CA GLN A 102 4.18 -6.68 -9.98
C GLN A 102 4.37 -5.69 -11.13
N SER A 103 4.29 -4.40 -10.82
CA SER A 103 4.73 -3.40 -11.80
C SER A 103 6.18 -3.75 -12.19
N PHE A 104 6.58 -3.46 -13.42
CA PHE A 104 7.96 -3.70 -13.87
C PHE A 104 8.99 -3.07 -12.90
N GLU A 105 8.61 -1.97 -12.24
CA GLU A 105 9.41 -1.30 -11.22
C GLU A 105 9.53 -2.14 -9.93
N ASP A 106 8.44 -2.72 -9.44
CA ASP A 106 8.42 -3.55 -8.22
C ASP A 106 9.19 -4.88 -8.41
N GLU A 107 9.08 -5.49 -9.61
CA GLU A 107 9.87 -6.68 -9.96
C GLU A 107 11.37 -6.37 -9.98
N ASN A 108 11.74 -5.24 -10.59
CA ASN A 108 13.13 -4.81 -10.69
C ASN A 108 13.71 -4.47 -9.31
N GLU A 109 12.95 -3.79 -8.44
CA GLU A 109 13.40 -3.46 -7.09
C GLU A 109 13.61 -4.72 -6.23
N SER A 110 12.72 -5.72 -6.35
CA SER A 110 12.87 -7.03 -5.70
C SER A 110 14.12 -7.79 -6.20
N LEU A 111 14.35 -7.79 -7.52
CA LEU A 111 15.55 -8.38 -8.14
C LEU A 111 16.84 -7.70 -7.65
N LEU A 112 16.87 -6.36 -7.60
CA LEU A 112 18.01 -5.59 -7.10
C LEU A 112 18.25 -5.81 -5.60
N ALA A 113 17.18 -5.95 -4.79
CA ALA A 113 17.30 -6.23 -3.37
C ALA A 113 17.89 -7.61 -3.08
N SER A 114 17.52 -8.62 -3.87
CA SER A 114 18.04 -10.00 -3.73
C SER A 114 19.52 -10.15 -4.11
N HIS A 115 20.04 -9.28 -4.98
CA HIS A 115 21.43 -9.34 -5.50
C HIS A 115 22.47 -8.54 -4.70
N ARG A 116 22.17 -8.12 -3.46
CA ARG A 116 23.08 -7.29 -2.63
C ARG A 116 24.34 -7.99 -2.09
N ARG A 117 24.73 -9.16 -2.59
CA ARG A 117 25.95 -9.83 -2.12
C ARG A 117 27.18 -9.13 -2.72
N LYS A 118 28.03 -8.58 -1.85
CA LYS A 118 29.35 -8.10 -2.29
C LYS A 118 30.22 -9.28 -2.74
N PRO A 119 30.98 -9.15 -3.83
CA PRO A 119 31.97 -10.15 -4.20
C PRO A 119 32.96 -10.34 -3.05
N ASN A 120 33.35 -11.59 -2.78
CA ASN A 120 34.32 -11.88 -1.73
C ASN A 120 35.67 -11.24 -2.09
N SER A 121 36.31 -10.52 -1.16
CA SER A 121 37.59 -9.86 -1.44
C SER A 121 38.66 -10.93 -1.62
N LYS A 122 39.09 -11.14 -2.87
CA LYS A 122 40.32 -11.89 -3.15
C LYS A 122 41.49 -10.99 -2.78
N ASN A 123 42.15 -11.31 -1.67
CA ASN A 123 43.47 -10.79 -1.35
C ASN A 123 44.44 -11.46 -2.33
N TRP A 124 44.90 -10.71 -3.32
CA TRP A 124 46.04 -11.07 -4.15
C TRP A 124 47.32 -10.58 -3.46
#